data_AF-A0A9E3VHQ0-F1
#
_entry.id   AF-A0A9E3VHQ0-F1
#
_cell.length_a   1.000
_cell.length_b   1.000
_cell.length_c   1.000
_cell.angle_alpha   90.00
_cell.angle_beta   90.00
_cell.angle_gamma   90.00
#
_symmetry.space_group_name_H-M   'P 1'
#
loop_
_entity.id
_entity.type
_entity.pdbx_description
1 polymer ?
#
loop_
_entity_poly.entity_id
_entity_poly.type
_entity_poly.pdbx_seq_one_letter_code
_entity_poly.pdbx_strand_id
1 'polypeptide(L)' 'MQSVKKKYITDRRNRRIAVRISIRDFERMEGVIENYGLYQLMQQENDRPLTLAEAKSFYQKLKKAK' A
#
# COMPACT_ATOMS: atom_id res chain seq x y z
N MET A 1 5.75 9.95 12.40
CA MET A 1 5.60 8.48 12.49
C MET A 1 5.86 8.04 13.92
N GLN A 2 5.01 7.20 14.49
CA GLN A 2 5.30 6.56 15.78
C GLN A 2 6.52 5.63 15.63
N SER A 3 7.31 5.47 16.68
CA SER A 3 8.47 4.57 16.65
C SER A 3 8.02 3.11 16.49
N VAL A 4 8.45 2.44 15.42
CA VAL A 4 8.21 0.99 15.24
C VAL A 4 9.05 0.22 16.25
N LYS A 5 8.40 -0.55 17.12
CA LYS A 5 9.08 -1.39 18.11
C LYS A 5 9.59 -2.66 17.42
N LYS A 6 10.88 -2.68 17.12
CA LYS A 6 11.55 -3.80 16.45
C LYS A 6 12.42 -4.62 17.40
N LYS A 7 12.37 -5.94 17.23
CA LYS A 7 13.32 -6.90 17.82
C LYS A 7 14.09 -7.58 16.69
N TYR A 8 15.35 -7.90 16.91
CA TYR A 8 16.17 -8.58 15.91
C TYR A 8 16.30 -10.06 16.25
N ILE A 9 16.24 -10.90 15.22
CA ILE A 9 16.64 -12.31 15.29
C ILE A 9 18.07 -12.39 14.79
N THR A 10 18.95 -12.99 15.58
CA THR A 10 20.38 -13.12 15.27
C THR A 10 20.78 -14.57 15.03
N ASP A 11 21.82 -14.79 14.21
CA ASP A 11 22.45 -16.09 14.03
C ASP A 11 23.52 -16.38 15.12
N ARG A 12 24.19 -17.53 15.01
CA ARG A 12 25.25 -17.96 15.95
C ARG A 12 26.47 -17.03 15.98
N ARG A 13 26.65 -16.17 14.97
CA ARG A 13 27.73 -15.16 14.90
C ARG A 13 27.23 -13.78 15.32
N ASN A 14 26.07 -13.71 15.98
CA ASN A 14 25.41 -12.47 16.38
C ASN A 14 25.06 -11.53 15.20
N ARG A 15 24.92 -12.07 13.99
CA ARG A 15 24.51 -11.30 12.81
C ARG A 15 22.99 -11.22 12.77
N ARG A 16 22.43 -10.03 12.56
CA ARG A 16 20.98 -9.82 12.43
C ARG A 16 20.52 -10.39 11.08
N ILE A 17 19.61 -11.36 11.12
CA ILE A 17 19.10 -12.06 9.93
C ILE A 17 17.63 -11.76 9.65
N ALA A 18 16.87 -11.33 10.67
CA ALA A 18 15.48 -10.94 10.51
C ALA A 18 15.08 -9.89 11.56
N VAL A 19 13.99 -9.19 11.27
CA VAL A 19 13.34 -8.26 12.20
C VAL A 19 11.96 -8.80 12.57
N ARG A 20 11.62 -8.73 13.85
CA ARG A 20 10.29 -9.01 14.37
C ARG A 20 9.63 -7.71 14.80
N ILE A 21 8.45 -7.48 14.28
CA ILE A 21 7.58 -6.33 14.55
C ILE A 21 6.16 -6.84 14.81
N SER A 22 5.28 -5.99 15.34
CA SER A 22 3.86 -6.34 15.42
C SER A 22 3.26 -6.40 14.01
N ILE A 23 2.26 -7.27 13.81
CA ILE A 23 1.56 -7.35 12.52
C ILE A 23 0.96 -6.00 12.13
N ARG A 24 0.41 -5.27 13.10
CA ARG A 24 -0.12 -3.91 12.91
C ARG A 24 0.93 -2.93 12.39
N ASP A 25 2.16 -2.99 12.91
CA ASP A 25 3.23 -2.10 12.43
C ASP A 25 3.67 -2.50 11.01
N PHE A 26 3.70 -3.79 10.70
CA PHE A 26 3.98 -4.30 9.36
C PHE A 26 2.96 -3.80 8.35
N GLU A 27 1.67 -4.06 8.59
CA GLU A 27 0.57 -3.63 7.73
C GLU A 27 0.52 -2.11 7.55
N ARG A 28 0.81 -1.35 8.62
CA ARG A 28 0.91 0.11 8.52
C ARG A 28 2.05 0.54 7.60
N MET A 29 3.20 -0.14 7.65
CA MET A 29 4.32 0.17 6.76
C MET A 29 4.00 -0.16 5.31
N GLU A 30 3.39 -1.33 5.05
CA GLU A 30 2.92 -1.67 3.70
C GLU A 30 1.91 -0.65 3.20
N GLY A 31 0.87 -0.34 3.97
CA GLY A 31 -0.14 0.62 3.54
C GLY A 31 0.42 2.01 3.22
N VAL A 32 1.45 2.48 3.93
CA VAL A 32 2.11 3.76 3.58
C VAL A 32 2.85 3.66 2.25
N ILE A 33 3.58 2.56 2.02
CA ILE A 33 4.35 2.35 0.78
C ILE A 33 3.40 2.18 -0.41
N GLU A 34 2.35 1.37 -0.27
CA GLU A 34 1.35 1.13 -1.30
C GLU A 34 0.56 2.40 -1.64
N ASN A 35 0.10 3.15 -0.64
CA ASN A 35 -0.61 4.41 -0.87
C ASN A 35 0.28 5.43 -1.60
N TYR A 36 1.56 5.50 -1.25
CA TYR A 36 2.51 6.37 -1.96
C TYR A 36 2.70 5.91 -3.41
N GLY A 37 2.91 4.61 -3.64
CA GLY A 37 3.04 4.05 -4.98
C GLY A 37 1.81 4.30 -5.84
N LEU A 38 0.62 4.04 -5.30
CA LEU A 38 -0.65 4.31 -5.97
C LEU A 38 -0.80 5.79 -6.30
N TYR A 39 -0.48 6.69 -5.36
CA TYR A 39 -0.53 8.12 -5.62
C TYR A 39 0.40 8.52 -6.77
N GLN A 40 1.64 8.02 -6.79
CA GLN A 40 2.58 8.30 -7.90
C GLN A 40 2.04 7.80 -9.24
N LEU A 41 1.45 6.60 -9.28
CA LEU A 41 0.81 6.07 -10.50
C LEU A 41 -0.36 6.96 -10.94
N MET A 42 -1.20 7.42 -10.02
CA MET A 42 -2.29 8.34 -10.31
C MET A 42 -1.82 9.71 -10.82
N GLN A 43 -0.62 10.17 -10.43
CA GLN A 43 -0.05 11.43 -10.92
C GLN A 43 0.55 11.30 -12.34
N GLN A 44 0.90 10.09 -12.78
CA GLN A 44 1.40 9.85 -14.14
C GLN A 44 0.29 9.94 -15.19
N GLU A 45 -0.94 9.62 -14.78
CA GLU A 45 -2.13 9.77 -15.61
C GLU A 45 -2.63 11.21 -15.56
N ASN A 46 -2.90 11.81 -16.71
CA ASN A 46 -3.45 13.18 -16.79
C ASN A 46 -5.00 13.17 -16.82
N ASP A 47 -5.59 12.16 -16.20
CA ASP A 47 -7.04 11.94 -16.19
C ASP A 47 -7.72 12.89 -15.21
N ARG A 48 -8.84 13.48 -15.65
CA ARG A 48 -9.67 14.28 -14.75
C ARG A 48 -10.44 13.36 -13.80
N PRO A 49 -10.65 13.77 -12.54
CA PRO A 49 -11.61 13.12 -11.66
C PRO A 49 -13.02 13.13 -12.29
N LEU A 50 -13.71 11.99 -12.23
CA LEU A 50 -15.10 11.88 -12.63
C LEU A 50 -16.01 12.29 -11.47
N THR A 51 -17.14 12.94 -11.79
CA THR A 51 -18.23 13.09 -10.82
C THR A 51 -18.83 11.72 -10.49
N LEU A 52 -19.56 11.64 -9.38
CA LEU A 52 -20.24 10.39 -8.98
C LEU A 52 -21.18 9.86 -10.09
N ALA A 53 -21.87 10.74 -10.81
CA ALA A 53 -22.77 10.35 -11.89
C ALA A 53 -22.00 9.80 -13.11
N GLU A 54 -20.93 10.48 -13.51
CA GLU A 54 -20.05 10.04 -14.61
C GLU A 54 -19.40 8.69 -14.28
N ALA A 55 -18.88 8.54 -13.06
CA ALA A 55 -18.29 7.30 -12.59
C ALA A 55 -19.31 6.14 -12.64
N LYS A 56 -20.54 6.34 -12.13
CA LYS A 56 -21.60 5.32 -12.22
C LYS A 56 -21.94 4.94 -13.66
N SER A 57 -22.05 5.92 -14.56
CA SER A 57 -22.31 5.68 -15.98
C SER A 57 -21.17 4.92 -16.65
N PHE A 58 -19.92 5.26 -16.32
CA PHE A 58 -18.73 4.58 -16.81
C PHE A 58 -18.72 3.10 -16.38
N TYR A 59 -18.91 2.82 -15.09
CA TYR A 59 -18.93 1.45 -14.57
C TYR A 59 -20.05 0.58 -15.17
N GLN A 60 -21.21 1.16 -15.49
CA GLN A 60 -22.30 0.42 -16.15
C GLN A 60 -21.96 -0.03 -17.58
N LYS A 61 -21.07 0.70 -18.27
CA LYS A 61 -20.63 0.39 -19.64
C LYS A 61 -19.50 -0.64 -19.69
N LEU A 62 -18.80 -0.87 -18.58
CA LEU A 62 -17.77 -1.89 -18.51
C LEU A 62 -18.41 -3.27 -18.67
N LYS A 63 -17.89 -4.08 -19.59
CA LYS A 63 -18.30 -5.48 -19.69
C LYS A 63 -18.04 -6.14 -18.34
N LYS A 64 -19.08 -6.69 -17.72
CA LYS A 64 -18.89 -7.50 -16.51
C LYS A 64 -17.97 -8.67 -16.89
N ALA A 65 -16.89 -8.84 -16.14
CA ALA A 65 -16.09 -10.05 -16.23
C ALA A 65 -17.04 -11.24 -16.07
N LYS A 66 -16.98 -12.17 -17.03
CA LYS A 66 -17.79 -13.40 -17.03
C LYS A 66 -17.27 -14.38 -15.99
#